data_AF-A0A1V4X8J6-F1
#
_entry.id   AF-A0A1V4X8J6-F1
#
_cell.length_a   1.000
_cell.length_b   1.000
_cell.length_c   1.000
_cell.angle_alpha   90.00
_cell.angle_beta   90.00
_cell.angle_gamma   90.00
#
_symmetry.space_group_name_H-M   'P 1'
#
loop_
_entity.id
_entity.type
_entity.pdbx_description
1 polymer ?
#
loop_
_entity_poly.entity_id
_entity_poly.type
_entity_poly.pdbx_seq_one_letter_code
_entity_poly.pdbx_strand_id
1 'polypeptide(L)'
;MVDIDYTLFIQLVLFLLLIWILNQVLYKPLLRIMERRKEILDKAQEEVKTVQETIDRRVAEYEEKIRAAKMEAMGQKGDLAKEGAEAAKVITDKAKAEIAVMMGEFQTRLEKELASARELLRNQSLRISSEIAEKVLGRSIK
;
A
#
# COMPACT_ATOMS: atom_id res chain seq x y z
N MET A 1 20.22 -93.09 33.98
CA MET A 1 21.53 -92.42 33.87
C MET A 1 21.51 -91.70 32.54
N VAL A 2 21.92 -90.43 32.48
CA VAL A 2 22.06 -89.74 31.20
C VAL A 2 23.38 -90.26 30.63
N ASP A 3 23.29 -91.26 29.77
CA ASP A 3 24.46 -91.73 29.04
C ASP A 3 24.81 -90.67 28.00
N ILE A 4 26.01 -90.10 28.15
CA ILE A 4 26.53 -89.08 27.24
C ILE A 4 26.98 -89.80 25.98
N ASP A 5 26.02 -90.05 25.10
CA ASP A 5 26.22 -90.71 23.81
C ASP A 5 26.33 -89.72 22.65
N TYR A 6 26.79 -90.19 21.49
CA TYR A 6 26.87 -89.45 20.23
C TYR A 6 25.53 -88.77 19.85
N THR A 7 24.41 -89.34 20.27
CA THR A 7 23.05 -88.79 20.10
C THR A 7 22.88 -87.42 20.75
N LEU A 8 23.50 -87.18 21.90
CA LEU A 8 23.48 -85.90 22.62
C LEU A 8 24.23 -84.82 21.82
N PHE A 9 25.33 -85.20 21.16
CA PHE A 9 26.08 -84.31 20.27
C PHE A 9 25.29 -83.98 19.00
N ILE A 10 24.64 -84.97 18.38
CA ILE A 10 23.74 -84.75 17.23
C ILE A 10 22.59 -83.81 17.62
N GLN A 11 21.97 -84.01 18.79
CA GLN A 11 20.88 -83.19 19.27
C GLN A 11 21.33 -81.73 19.53
N LEU A 12 22.55 -81.53 20.05
CA LEU A 12 23.14 -80.21 20.21
C LEU A 12 23.33 -79.50 18.86
N VAL A 13 23.87 -80.20 17.86
CA VAL A 13 24.06 -79.65 16.51
C VAL A 13 22.71 -79.27 15.87
N LEU A 14 21.70 -80.14 15.99
CA LEU A 14 20.33 -79.85 15.53
C LEU A 14 19.72 -78.63 16.23
N PHE A 15 19.91 -78.51 17.55
CA PHE A 15 19.41 -77.37 18.31
C PHE A 15 20.09 -76.05 17.89
N LEU A 16 21.41 -76.06 17.69
CA LEU A 16 22.15 -74.90 17.19
C LEU A 16 21.73 -74.53 15.76
N LEU A 17 21.52 -75.53 14.90
CA LEU A 17 21.03 -75.32 13.54
C LEU A 17 19.61 -74.74 13.53
N LEU A 18 18.73 -75.24 14.41
CA LEU A 18 17.38 -74.70 14.59
C LEU A 18 17.40 -73.25 15.06
N ILE A 19 18.24 -72.91 16.05
CA ILE A 19 18.43 -71.52 16.51
C ILE A 19 18.89 -70.64 15.36
N TRP A 20 19.85 -71.12 14.55
CA TRP A 20 20.36 -70.36 13.41
C TRP A 20 19.27 -70.09 12.36
N ILE A 21 18.46 -71.10 12.01
CA ILE A 21 17.32 -70.94 11.12
C ILE A 21 16.30 -69.96 11.72
N LEU A 22 15.93 -70.12 12.99
CA LEU A 22 14.92 -69.29 13.63
C LEU A 22 15.38 -67.83 13.75
N ASN A 23 16.66 -67.58 14.01
CA ASN A 23 17.24 -66.25 14.02
C ASN A 23 17.11 -65.57 12.64
N GLN A 24 17.40 -66.31 11.57
CA GLN A 24 17.36 -65.78 10.21
C GLN A 24 15.93 -65.62 9.67
N VAL A 25 15.02 -66.56 9.99
CA VAL A 25 13.66 -66.63 9.42
C VAL A 25 12.63 -65.88 10.26
N LEU A 26 12.80 -65.78 11.59
CA LEU A 26 11.79 -65.20 12.47
C LEU A 26 12.29 -63.94 13.18
N TYR A 27 13.37 -64.02 13.95
CA TYR A 27 13.79 -62.89 14.79
C TYR A 27 14.19 -61.67 13.97
N LYS A 28 15.10 -61.82 12.99
CA LYS A 28 15.51 -60.71 12.11
C LYS A 28 14.35 -60.04 11.36
N PRO A 29 13.46 -60.76 10.63
CA PRO A 29 12.36 -60.11 9.94
C PRO A 29 11.33 -59.49 10.89
N LEU A 30 11.09 -60.10 12.06
CA LEU A 30 10.18 -59.54 13.06
C LEU A 30 10.68 -58.20 13.60
N LEU A 31 11.97 -58.11 13.96
CA LEU A 31 12.58 -56.86 14.41
C LEU A 31 12.55 -55.79 13.31
N ARG A 32 12.88 -56.16 12.07
CA ARG A 32 12.81 -55.22 10.92
C ARG A 32 11.41 -54.65 10.71
N ILE A 33 10.36 -55.45 10.88
CA ILE A 33 8.98 -54.96 10.74
C ILE A 33 8.64 -53.97 11.86
N MET A 34 9.08 -54.26 13.09
CA MET A 34 8.88 -53.34 14.22
C MET A 34 9.63 -52.01 14.03
N GLU A 35 10.90 -52.07 13.62
CA GLU A 35 11.71 -50.89 13.31
C GLU A 35 11.09 -50.08 12.18
N ARG A 36 10.66 -50.72 11.10
CA ARG A 36 10.02 -50.05 9.96
C ARG A 36 8.72 -49.37 10.35
N ARG A 37 7.90 -50.00 11.21
CA ARG A 37 6.67 -49.37 11.74
C ARG A 37 7.01 -48.14 12.58
N LYS A 38 8.02 -48.24 13.44
CA LYS A 38 8.46 -47.12 14.27
C LYS A 38 8.99 -45.98 13.41
N GLU A 39 9.83 -46.27 12.43
CA GLU A 39 10.38 -45.27 11.51
C GLU A 39 9.29 -44.56 10.69
N ILE A 40 8.27 -45.27 10.22
CA ILE A 40 7.13 -44.66 9.50
C ILE A 40 6.37 -43.69 10.42
N LEU A 41 6.11 -44.09 11.67
CA LEU A 41 5.40 -43.24 12.63
C LEU A 41 6.22 -42.00 13.02
N ASP A 42 7.52 -42.20 13.30
CA ASP A 42 8.43 -41.11 13.64
C ASP A 42 8.55 -40.11 12.48
N LYS A 43 8.71 -40.61 11.24
CA LYS A 43 8.73 -39.76 10.03
C LYS A 43 7.42 -39.02 9.80
N ALA A 44 6.28 -39.68 9.95
CA ALA A 44 4.98 -39.03 9.81
C ALA A 44 4.79 -37.92 10.86
N GLN A 45 5.26 -38.14 12.08
CA GLN A 45 5.19 -37.12 13.14
C GLN A 45 6.13 -35.95 12.87
N GLU A 46 7.34 -36.21 12.35
CA GLU A 46 8.28 -35.17 11.94
C GLU A 46 7.73 -34.35 10.75
N GLU A 47 7.17 -35.02 9.75
CA GLU A 47 6.53 -34.37 8.60
C GLU A 47 5.39 -33.45 9.04
N VAL A 48 4.51 -33.91 9.93
CA VAL A 48 3.44 -33.07 10.50
C VAL A 48 4.00 -31.83 11.20
N LYS A 49 5.07 -31.98 12.01
CA LYS A 49 5.70 -30.83 12.68
C LYS A 49 6.29 -29.84 11.69
N THR A 50 7.06 -30.32 10.71
CA THR A 50 7.69 -29.45 9.71
C THR A 50 6.67 -28.73 8.83
N VAL A 51 5.56 -29.39 8.48
CA VAL A 51 4.45 -28.77 7.76
C VAL A 51 3.78 -27.69 8.62
N GLN A 52 3.54 -27.96 9.90
CA GLN A 52 2.96 -26.96 10.80
C GLN A 52 3.87 -25.74 10.96
N GLU A 53 5.17 -25.94 11.19
CA GLU A 53 6.16 -24.85 11.28
C GLU A 53 6.23 -24.05 9.98
N THR A 54 6.14 -24.73 8.83
CA THR A 54 6.13 -24.08 7.52
C THR A 54 4.86 -23.24 7.34
N ILE A 55 3.70 -23.75 7.74
CA ILE A 55 2.43 -23.02 7.71
C ILE A 55 2.53 -21.77 8.59
N ASP A 56 2.95 -21.93 9.84
CA ASP A 56 3.04 -20.81 10.79
C ASP A 56 4.00 -19.73 10.28
N ARG A 57 5.15 -20.14 9.73
CA ARG A 57 6.10 -19.22 9.07
C ARG A 57 5.47 -18.51 7.87
N ARG A 58 4.77 -19.23 7.00
CA ARG A 58 4.11 -18.66 5.82
C ARG A 58 3.00 -17.68 6.20
N VAL A 59 2.24 -17.98 7.25
CA VAL A 59 1.22 -17.09 7.79
C VAL A 59 1.88 -15.81 8.33
N ALA A 60 2.95 -15.93 9.11
CA ALA A 60 3.69 -14.77 9.62
C ALA A 60 4.26 -13.90 8.48
N GLU A 61 4.91 -14.52 7.48
CA GLU A 61 5.42 -13.81 6.29
C GLU A 61 4.29 -13.10 5.51
N TYR A 62 3.12 -13.72 5.42
CA TYR A 62 1.96 -13.15 4.74
C TYR A 62 1.36 -11.96 5.51
N GLU A 63 1.19 -12.09 6.83
CA GLU A 63 0.73 -11.00 7.69
C GLU A 63 1.68 -9.80 7.66
N GLU A 64 2.99 -10.06 7.69
CA GLU A 64 4.01 -9.02 7.59
C GLU A 64 3.93 -8.29 6.25
N LYS A 65 3.81 -9.02 5.14
CA LYS A 65 3.63 -8.43 3.80
C LYS A 65 2.36 -7.59 3.70
N ILE A 66 1.24 -8.06 4.24
CA ILE A 66 0.00 -7.28 4.28
C ILE A 66 0.20 -6.01 5.10
N ARG A 67 0.86 -6.10 6.26
CA ARG A 67 1.12 -4.94 7.12
C ARG A 67 2.02 -3.93 6.42
N ALA A 68 3.10 -4.38 5.78
CA ALA A 68 3.99 -3.53 4.99
C ALA A 68 3.25 -2.85 3.84
N ALA A 69 2.47 -3.60 3.05
CA ALA A 69 1.68 -3.04 1.95
C ALA A 69 0.64 -2.02 2.43
N LYS A 70 0.00 -2.26 3.58
CA LYS A 70 -0.93 -1.28 4.18
C LYS A 70 -0.21 0.01 4.62
N MET A 71 0.97 -0.11 5.24
CA MET A 71 1.76 1.06 5.65
C MET A 71 2.22 1.86 4.43
N GLU A 72 2.69 1.18 3.39
CA GLU A 72 3.09 1.81 2.13
C GLU A 72 1.90 2.53 1.46
N ALA A 73 0.75 1.86 1.36
CA ALA A 73 -0.46 2.47 0.80
C ALA A 73 -0.94 3.68 1.61
N MET A 74 -0.85 3.63 2.95
CA MET A 74 -1.16 4.78 3.80
C MET A 74 -0.16 5.92 3.59
N GLY A 75 1.12 5.61 3.43
CA GLY A 75 2.18 6.58 3.11
C GLY A 75 1.91 7.27 1.77
N GLN A 76 1.74 6.50 0.70
CA GLN A 76 1.44 7.01 -0.64
C GLN A 76 0.17 7.85 -0.66
N LYS A 77 -0.89 7.43 0.04
CA LYS A 77 -2.12 8.22 0.17
C LYS A 77 -1.88 9.54 0.91
N GLY A 78 -1.05 9.52 1.94
CA GLY A 78 -0.64 10.73 2.68
C GLY A 78 0.14 11.70 1.80
N ASP A 79 1.06 11.19 0.99
CA ASP A 79 1.88 12.00 0.09
C ASP A 79 1.04 12.59 -1.05
N LEU A 80 0.17 11.78 -1.68
CA LEU A 80 -0.81 12.25 -2.67
C LEU A 80 -1.75 13.32 -2.10
N ALA A 81 -2.19 13.18 -0.85
CA ALA A 81 -3.04 14.17 -0.20
C ALA A 81 -2.29 15.49 0.05
N LYS A 82 -1.01 15.43 0.44
CA LYS A 82 -0.17 16.63 0.59
C LYS A 82 0.10 17.30 -0.74
N GLU A 83 0.48 16.54 -1.76
CA GLU A 83 0.73 17.06 -3.12
C GLU A 83 -0.54 17.72 -3.68
N GLY A 84 -1.69 17.06 -3.53
CA GLY A 84 -2.99 17.62 -3.90
C GLY A 84 -3.34 18.91 -3.15
N ALA A 85 -3.05 18.98 -1.85
CA ALA A 85 -3.28 20.18 -1.05
C ALA A 85 -2.33 21.34 -1.44
N GLU A 86 -1.07 21.05 -1.76
CA GLU A 86 -0.10 22.03 -2.26
C GLU A 86 -0.50 22.55 -3.64
N ALA A 87 -0.87 21.66 -4.57
CA ALA A 87 -1.36 22.03 -5.89
C ALA A 87 -2.62 22.90 -5.79
N ALA A 88 -3.57 22.52 -4.92
CA ALA A 88 -4.78 23.31 -4.67
C ALA A 88 -4.45 24.71 -4.11
N LYS A 89 -3.49 24.82 -3.18
CA LYS A 89 -3.02 26.12 -2.67
C LYS A 89 -2.43 26.97 -3.79
N VAL A 90 -1.53 26.41 -4.61
CA VAL A 90 -0.91 27.13 -5.74
C VAL A 90 -1.96 27.66 -6.71
N ILE A 91 -2.97 26.86 -7.07
CA ILE A 91 -4.06 27.29 -7.94
C ILE A 91 -4.87 28.41 -7.29
N THR A 92 -5.20 28.26 -6.00
CA THR A 92 -5.99 29.25 -5.27
C THR A 92 -5.24 30.58 -5.14
N ASP A 93 -3.94 30.53 -4.88
CA ASP A 93 -3.10 31.71 -4.74
C ASP A 93 -2.89 32.42 -6.09
N LYS A 94 -2.73 31.66 -7.18
CA LYS A 94 -2.74 32.22 -8.55
C LYS A 94 -4.06 32.90 -8.87
N ALA A 95 -5.19 32.25 -8.60
CA ALA A 95 -6.51 32.84 -8.84
C ALA A 95 -6.71 34.13 -8.04
N LYS A 96 -6.28 34.16 -6.76
CA LYS A 96 -6.32 35.38 -5.93
C LYS A 96 -5.44 36.49 -6.51
N ALA A 97 -4.23 36.16 -6.98
CA ALA A 97 -3.34 37.13 -7.60
C ALA A 97 -3.93 37.71 -8.89
N GLU A 98 -4.52 36.87 -9.75
CA GLU A 98 -5.21 37.30 -10.98
C GLU A 98 -6.40 38.22 -10.66
N ILE A 99 -7.20 37.89 -9.64
CA ILE A 99 -8.30 38.74 -9.18
C ILE A 99 -7.78 40.09 -8.69
N ALA A 100 -6.68 40.11 -7.93
CA ALA A 100 -6.07 41.35 -7.45
C ALA A 100 -5.59 42.24 -8.60
N VAL A 101 -4.95 41.65 -9.62
CA VAL A 101 -4.53 42.37 -10.83
C VAL A 101 -5.74 42.93 -11.59
N MET A 102 -6.77 42.10 -11.82
CA MET A 102 -7.99 42.51 -12.50
C MET A 102 -8.69 43.66 -11.78
N MET A 103 -8.74 43.61 -10.44
CA MET A 103 -9.36 44.67 -9.65
C MET A 103 -8.57 45.98 -9.74
N GLY A 104 -7.24 45.93 -9.71
CA GLY A 104 -6.38 47.10 -9.92
C GLY A 104 -6.53 47.71 -11.31
N GLU A 105 -6.57 46.88 -12.36
CA GLU A 105 -6.86 47.33 -13.72
C GLU A 105 -8.25 47.96 -13.83
N PHE A 106 -9.26 47.35 -13.21
CA PHE A 106 -10.63 47.87 -13.19
C PHE A 106 -10.69 49.24 -12.51
N GLN A 107 -10.07 49.41 -11.35
CA GLN A 107 -9.98 50.71 -10.67
C GLN A 107 -9.31 51.77 -11.53
N THR A 108 -8.21 51.43 -12.19
CA THR A 108 -7.49 52.34 -13.10
C THR A 108 -8.35 52.75 -14.31
N ARG A 109 -9.11 51.81 -14.89
CA ARG A 109 -10.07 52.11 -15.98
C ARG A 109 -11.21 52.99 -15.51
N LEU A 110 -11.74 52.71 -14.32
CA LEU A 110 -12.87 53.44 -13.73
C LEU A 110 -12.49 54.88 -13.38
N GLU A 111 -11.28 55.12 -12.88
CA GLU A 111 -10.74 56.47 -12.68
C GLU A 111 -10.59 57.23 -14.00
N LYS A 112 -10.10 56.57 -15.05
CA LYS A 112 -10.00 57.18 -16.40
C LYS A 112 -11.38 57.53 -16.97
N GLU A 113 -12.36 56.62 -16.86
CA GLU A 113 -13.73 56.88 -17.30
C GLU A 113 -14.35 58.03 -16.53
N LEU A 114 -14.22 58.06 -15.19
CA LEU A 114 -14.71 59.17 -14.37
C LEU A 114 -14.06 60.52 -14.74
N ALA A 115 -12.75 60.53 -15.00
CA ALA A 115 -12.05 61.74 -15.45
C ALA A 115 -12.61 62.23 -16.81
N SER A 116 -12.78 61.32 -17.77
CA SER A 116 -13.33 61.65 -19.10
C SER A 116 -14.78 62.13 -19.02
N ALA A 117 -15.62 61.49 -18.20
CA ALA A 117 -17.00 61.88 -17.99
C ALA A 117 -17.11 63.26 -17.34
N ARG A 118 -16.25 63.57 -16.36
CA ARG A 118 -16.15 64.91 -15.75
C ARG A 118 -15.76 65.98 -16.77
N GLU A 119 -14.80 65.69 -17.63
CA GLU A 119 -14.38 66.62 -18.68
C GLU A 119 -15.51 66.87 -19.69
N LEU A 120 -16.22 65.81 -20.08
CA LEU A 120 -17.36 65.89 -21.00
C LEU A 120 -18.52 66.71 -20.41
N LEU A 121 -18.87 66.48 -19.14
CA LEU A 121 -19.87 67.27 -18.41
C LEU A 121 -19.47 68.73 -18.28
N ARG A 122 -18.18 69.02 -18.05
CA ARG A 122 -17.67 70.39 -17.95
C ARG A 122 -17.73 71.12 -19.29
N ASN A 123 -17.39 70.45 -20.39
CA ASN A 123 -17.54 71.00 -21.74
C ASN A 123 -19.02 71.23 -22.10
N GLN A 124 -19.90 70.27 -21.77
CA GLN A 124 -21.35 70.44 -21.96
C GLN A 124 -21.91 71.59 -21.12
N SER A 125 -21.49 71.73 -19.87
CA SER A 125 -21.91 72.84 -19.01
C SER A 125 -21.48 74.19 -19.57
N LEU A 126 -20.24 74.31 -20.07
CA LEU A 126 -19.78 75.55 -20.71
C LEU A 126 -20.61 75.89 -21.95
N ARG A 127 -20.95 74.88 -22.77
CA ARG A 127 -21.77 75.05 -23.97
C ARG A 127 -23.20 75.47 -23.63
N ILE A 128 -23.80 74.86 -22.61
CA ILE A 128 -25.14 75.26 -22.13
C ILE A 128 -25.09 76.67 -21.53
N SER A 129 -24.04 77.01 -20.77
CA SER A 129 -23.87 78.36 -20.24
C SER A 129 -23.72 79.41 -21.34
N SER A 130 -23.00 79.13 -22.43
CA SER A 130 -22.92 80.03 -23.59
C SER A 130 -24.25 80.15 -24.33
N GLU A 131 -24.97 79.03 -24.54
CA GLU A 131 -26.29 79.04 -25.17
C GLU A 131 -27.32 79.85 -24.33
N ILE A 132 -27.26 79.76 -23.00
CA ILE A 132 -28.08 80.59 -22.10
C ILE A 132 -27.66 82.05 -22.17
N ALA A 133 -26.36 82.35 -22.15
CA ALA A 133 -25.86 83.72 -22.23
C ALA A 133 -26.27 84.39 -23.55
N GLU A 134 -26.22 83.69 -24.68
CA GLU A 134 -26.71 84.19 -25.97
C GLU A 134 -28.21 84.44 -25.97
N LYS A 135 -29.01 83.52 -25.41
CA LYS A 135 -30.48 83.71 -25.32
C LYS A 135 -30.87 84.87 -24.42
N VAL A 136 -30.14 85.13 -23.35
CA VAL A 136 -30.44 86.21 -22.40
C VAL A 136 -29.92 87.57 -22.90
N LEU A 137 -28.77 87.61 -23.58
CA LEU A 137 -28.16 88.85 -24.09
C LEU A 137 -28.64 89.26 -25.49
N GLY A 138 -29.38 88.42 -26.20
CA GLY A 138 -30.02 88.75 -27.48
C GLY A 138 -29.03 89.02 -28.63
N ARG A 139 -27.75 88.69 -28.46
CA ARG A 139 -26.69 88.82 -29.47
C ARG A 139 -25.69 87.67 -29.33
N SER A 140 -25.17 87.16 -30.46
CA SER A 140 -24.20 86.07 -30.45
C SER A 140 -22.90 86.48 -29.76
N ILE A 141 -22.42 85.65 -28.84
CA ILE A 141 -21.11 85.83 -28.22
C ILE A 141 -20.18 84.84 -28.93
N LYS A 142 -19.33 85.41 -29.79
CA LYS A 142 -18.34 84.68 -30.58
C LYS A 142 -17.18 84.20 -29.73
#